data_AF-A0A924PM58-F1
#
_entry.id   AF-A0A924PM58-F1
#
_cell.length_a   1.000
_cell.length_b   1.000
_cell.length_c   1.000
_cell.angle_alpha   90.00
_cell.angle_beta   90.00
_cell.angle_gamma   90.00
#
_symmetry.space_group_name_H-M   'P 1'
#
loop_
_entity.id
_entity.type
_entity.pdbx_description
1 polymer ?
#
loop_
_entity_poly.entity_id
_entity_poly.type
_entity_poly.pdbx_seq_one_letter_code
_entity_poly.pdbx_strand_id
1 'polypeptide(L)'
;QKVAHHGTHWLMYGLFFAVPLIGWAYSSAHGYPIVWFGVLPLPDFVPVNKELAEAIKPWHGLAAFALIGLVGLHVAAALKHHFVDRDGLLLRMRPGR
;
A
#
# COMPACT_ATOMS: atom_id res chain seq x y z
N GLN A 1 -16.87 16.87 -1.19
CA GLN A 1 -15.97 16.26 -2.21
C GLN A 1 -14.48 16.49 -1.95
N LYS A 2 -13.98 17.72 -1.73
CA LYS A 2 -12.53 17.97 -1.51
C LYS A 2 -11.92 17.22 -0.31
N VAL A 3 -12.61 17.17 0.84
CA VAL A 3 -12.13 16.48 2.05
C VAL A 3 -12.09 14.95 1.86
N ALA A 4 -13.15 14.37 1.27
CA ALA A 4 -13.21 12.94 0.98
C ALA A 4 -12.09 12.48 0.04
N HIS A 5 -11.79 13.26 -1.02
CA HIS A 5 -10.70 12.95 -1.95
C HIS A 5 -9.31 13.02 -1.30
N HIS A 6 -9.07 14.00 -0.41
CA HIS A 6 -7.81 14.07 0.34
C HIS A 6 -7.68 12.92 1.34
N GLY A 7 -8.76 12.54 2.04
CA GLY A 7 -8.77 11.42 2.96
C GLY A 7 -8.38 10.09 2.30
N THR A 8 -8.94 9.80 1.12
CA THR A 8 -8.59 8.57 0.38
C THR A 8 -7.11 8.55 -0.03
N HIS A 9 -6.56 9.66 -0.53
CA HIS A 9 -5.15 9.72 -0.91
C HIS A 9 -4.22 9.55 0.29
N TRP A 10 -4.51 10.25 1.41
CA TRP A 10 -3.71 10.11 2.63
C TRP A 10 -3.74 8.68 3.17
N LEU A 11 -4.91 8.04 3.17
CA LEU A 11 -5.05 6.66 3.60
C LEU A 11 -4.30 5.69 2.67
N MET A 12 -4.39 5.90 1.36
CA MET A 12 -3.62 5.13 0.37
C MET A 12 -2.11 5.30 0.57
N TYR A 13 -1.61 6.51 0.81
CA TYR A 13 -0.20 6.74 1.10
C TYR A 13 0.23 6.08 2.40
N GLY A 14 -0.58 6.18 3.46
CA GLY A 14 -0.32 5.49 4.73
C GLY A 14 -0.20 3.98 4.52
N LEU A 15 -1.15 3.37 3.81
CA LEU A 15 -1.13 1.94 3.53
C LEU A 15 -0.01 1.53 2.57
N PHE A 16 0.34 2.36 1.60
CA PHE A 16 1.46 2.12 0.68
C PHE A 16 2.79 1.96 1.42
N PHE A 17 3.00 2.70 2.50
CA PHE A 17 4.18 2.51 3.37
C PHE A 17 3.96 1.40 4.42
N ALA A 18 2.76 1.28 4.98
CA ALA A 18 2.50 0.28 6.02
C ALA A 18 2.67 -1.15 5.51
N VAL A 19 2.12 -1.48 4.34
CA VAL A 19 2.19 -2.84 3.76
C VAL A 19 3.62 -3.38 3.65
N PRO A 20 4.58 -2.69 2.99
CA PRO A 20 5.96 -3.16 2.89
C PRO A 20 6.69 -3.18 4.24
N LEU A 21 6.43 -2.22 5.14
CA LEU A 21 7.05 -2.21 6.47
C LEU A 21 6.59 -3.39 7.32
N ILE A 22 5.29 -3.71 7.30
CA ILE A 22 4.73 -4.88 7.97
C ILE A 22 5.28 -6.17 7.32
N GLY A 23 5.38 -6.22 5.99
CA GLY A 23 5.95 -7.36 5.27
C GLY A 23 7.43 -7.60 5.58
N TRP A 24 8.20 -6.52 5.77
CA TRP A 24 9.59 -6.60 6.21
C TRP A 24 9.68 -7.15 7.62
N ALA A 25 8.90 -6.60 8.57
CA ALA A 25 8.85 -7.10 9.93
C ALA A 25 8.44 -8.59 9.99
N TYR A 26 7.46 -8.99 9.18
CA TYR A 26 7.03 -10.38 9.07
C TYR A 26 8.14 -11.32 8.56
N SER A 27 8.87 -10.90 7.52
CA SER A 27 9.96 -11.67 6.92
C SER A 27 11.13 -11.82 7.88
N SER A 28 11.55 -10.72 8.52
CA SER A 28 12.60 -10.74 9.54
C SER A 28 12.21 -11.59 10.75
N ALA A 29 10.96 -11.52 11.22
CA ALA A 29 10.47 -12.36 12.32
C ALA A 29 10.48 -13.87 11.97
N HIS A 30 10.30 -14.22 10.70
CA HIS A 30 10.47 -15.60 10.19
C HIS A 30 11.93 -16.02 10.02
N GLY A 31 12.88 -15.08 10.06
CA GLY A 31 14.28 -15.32 9.71
C GLY A 31 14.52 -15.46 8.21
N TYR A 32 13.62 -14.91 7.37
CA TYR A 32 13.84 -14.82 5.94
C TYR A 32 14.54 -13.51 5.58
N PRO A 33 15.81 -13.55 5.13
CA PRO A 33 16.55 -12.34 4.80
C PRO A 33 15.94 -11.68 3.57
N ILE A 34 15.76 -10.35 3.64
CA ILE A 34 15.35 -9.56 2.48
C ILE A 34 16.61 -9.12 1.73
N VAL A 35 16.75 -9.56 0.48
CA VAL A 35 17.89 -9.20 -0.36
C VAL A 35 17.45 -8.23 -1.44
N TRP A 36 17.86 -6.97 -1.31
CA TRP A 36 17.52 -5.92 -2.25
C TRP A 36 18.16 -6.21 -3.61
N PHE A 37 17.31 -6.39 -4.62
CA PHE A 37 17.68 -6.76 -5.99
C PHE A 37 18.57 -8.01 -6.09
N GLY A 38 18.52 -8.89 -5.08
CA GLY A 38 19.36 -10.10 -5.01
C GLY A 38 20.84 -9.84 -4.70
N VAL A 39 21.26 -8.60 -4.43
CA VAL A 39 22.67 -8.24 -4.21
C VAL A 39 22.98 -7.74 -2.81
N LEU A 40 22.05 -7.01 -2.17
CA LEU A 40 22.31 -6.36 -0.88
C LEU A 40 21.35 -6.92 0.17
N PRO A 41 21.82 -7.74 1.13
CA PRO A 41 20.99 -8.14 2.25
C PRO A 41 20.68 -6.91 3.11
N LEU A 42 19.39 -6.62 3.29
CA LEU A 42 18.92 -5.59 4.19
C LEU A 42 19.03 -6.08 5.64
N PRO A 43 19.28 -5.17 6.60
CA PRO A 43 19.25 -5.55 8.01
C PRO A 43 17.86 -6.05 8.40
N ASP A 44 17.82 -6.94 9.39
CA ASP A 44 16.55 -7.36 9.95
C ASP A 44 15.85 -6.20 10.66
N PHE A 45 14.56 -6.03 10.38
CA PHE A 45 13.77 -4.98 11.00
C PHE A 45 13.40 -5.34 12.45
N VAL A 46 13.18 -6.63 12.71
CA VAL A 46 12.90 -7.21 14.03
C VAL A 46 13.65 -8.54 14.18
N PRO A 47 14.01 -8.97 15.40
CA PRO A 47 14.66 -10.25 15.60
C PRO A 47 13.74 -11.43 15.24
N VAL A 48 14.36 -12.59 14.95
CA VAL A 48 13.64 -13.84 14.66
C VAL A 48 12.77 -14.23 15.86
N ASN A 49 11.46 -14.28 15.65
CA ASN A 49 10.47 -14.64 16.65
C ASN A 49 9.19 -15.15 15.97
N LYS A 50 8.93 -16.45 16.09
CA LYS A 50 7.77 -17.11 15.46
C LYS A 50 6.43 -16.58 15.98
N GLU A 51 6.33 -16.30 17.28
CA GLU A 51 5.10 -15.77 17.88
C GLU A 51 4.78 -14.38 17.33
N LEU A 52 5.79 -13.52 17.23
CA LEU A 52 5.67 -12.21 16.59
C LEU A 52 5.26 -12.34 15.13
N ALA A 53 5.85 -13.30 14.41
CA ALA A 53 5.56 -13.49 13.00
C ALA A 53 4.10 -13.91 12.75
N GLU A 54 3.58 -14.85 13.53
CA GLU A 54 2.17 -15.25 13.47
C GLU A 54 1.24 -14.11 13.88
N ALA A 55 1.64 -13.27 14.84
CA ALA A 55 0.87 -12.09 15.23
C ALA A 55 0.82 -11.02 14.11
N ILE A 56 1.91 -10.83 13.36
CA ILE A 56 2.01 -9.81 12.28
C ILE A 56 1.30 -10.24 10.99
N LYS A 57 1.35 -11.53 10.65
CA LYS A 57 0.80 -12.11 9.41
C LYS A 57 -0.60 -11.59 9.03
N PRO A 58 -1.63 -11.60 9.90
CA PRO A 58 -2.96 -11.10 9.54
C PRO A 58 -2.98 -9.60 9.24
N TRP A 59 -2.15 -8.80 9.91
CA TRP A 59 -2.08 -7.35 9.68
C TRP A 59 -1.52 -7.00 8.31
N HIS A 60 -0.52 -7.76 7.83
CA HIS A 60 -0.01 -7.59 6.47
C HIS A 60 -1.10 -7.86 5.43
N GLY A 61 -1.80 -8.99 5.58
CA GLY A 61 -2.92 -9.35 4.69
C GLY A 61 -4.04 -8.30 4.72
N LEU A 62 -4.47 -7.88 5.91
CA LEU A 62 -5.52 -6.88 6.06
C LEU A 62 -5.12 -5.54 5.42
N ALA A 63 -3.90 -5.05 5.67
CA ALA A 63 -3.41 -3.81 5.08
C ALA A 63 -3.32 -3.89 3.55
N ALA A 64 -2.86 -5.03 3.01
CA ALA A 64 -2.78 -5.26 1.57
C ALA A 64 -4.16 -5.27 0.92
N PHE A 65 -5.12 -6.02 1.48
CA PHE A 65 -6.50 -6.05 0.95
C PHE A 65 -7.21 -4.70 1.09
N ALA A 66 -6.97 -3.97 2.19
CA ALA A 66 -7.50 -2.62 2.36
C ALA A 66 -6.95 -1.66 1.29
N LEU A 67 -5.65 -1.72 1.01
CA LEU A 67 -5.03 -0.92 -0.05
C LEU A 67 -5.60 -1.26 -1.43
N ILE A 68 -5.73 -2.55 -1.75
CA ILE A 68 -6.34 -3.01 -3.01
C ILE A 68 -7.77 -2.47 -3.14
N GLY A 69 -8.59 -2.57 -2.08
CA GLY A 69 -9.96 -2.05 -2.08
C GLY A 69 -10.00 -0.53 -2.32
N LEU A 70 -9.14 0.24 -1.66
CA LEU A 70 -9.06 1.69 -1.82
C LEU A 70 -8.57 2.11 -3.22
N VAL A 71 -7.56 1.44 -3.75
CA VAL A 71 -7.10 1.65 -5.13
C VAL A 71 -8.22 1.36 -6.11
N GLY A 72 -8.95 0.24 -5.93
CA GLY A 72 -10.10 -0.11 -6.76
C GLY A 72 -11.19 0.96 -6.73
N LEU A 73 -11.55 1.46 -5.54
CA LEU A 73 -12.52 2.54 -5.37
C LEU A 73 -12.04 3.84 -6.04
N HIS A 74 -10.76 4.18 -5.87
CA HIS A 74 -10.15 5.36 -6.47
C HIS A 74 -10.20 5.31 -8.00
N VAL A 75 -9.81 4.17 -8.60
CA VAL A 75 -9.88 3.96 -10.05
C VAL A 75 -11.32 4.02 -10.54
N ALA A 76 -12.26 3.33 -9.87
CA ALA A 76 -13.67 3.36 -10.24
C ALA A 76 -14.25 4.79 -10.21
N ALA A 77 -13.90 5.58 -9.20
CA ALA A 77 -14.29 6.99 -9.12
C ALA A 77 -13.68 7.80 -10.28
N ALA A 78 -12.39 7.64 -10.57
CA ALA A 78 -11.74 8.33 -11.69
C ALA A 78 -12.39 7.98 -13.05
N LEU A 79 -12.75 6.71 -13.26
CA LEU A 79 -13.46 6.27 -14.46
C LEU A 79 -14.88 6.84 -14.55
N LYS A 80 -15.63 6.87 -13.42
CA LYS A 80 -16.94 7.53 -13.36
C LYS A 80 -16.82 9.01 -13.75
N HIS A 81 -15.86 9.71 -13.18
CA HIS A 81 -15.61 11.13 -13.48
C HIS A 81 -15.27 11.34 -14.96
N HIS A 82 -14.50 10.43 -15.56
CA HIS A 82 -14.15 10.52 -16.96
C HIS A 82 -15.31 10.25 -17.93
N PHE A 83 -16.05 9.16 -17.73
CA PHE A 83 -17.04 8.69 -18.69
C PHE A 83 -18.44 9.28 -18.46
N VAL A 84 -18.83 9.47 -17.19
CA VAL A 84 -20.16 9.94 -16.81
C VAL A 84 -20.15 11.45 -16.57
N ASP A 85 -19.30 11.91 -15.65
CA ASP A 85 -19.31 13.32 -15.26
C ASP A 85 -18.62 14.22 -16.31
N ARG A 86 -17.75 13.63 -17.15
CA ARG A 86 -16.97 14.31 -18.22
C ARG A 86 -16.29 15.60 -17.77
N ASP A 87 -15.89 15.63 -16.50
CA ASP A 87 -15.34 16.83 -15.84
C ASP A 87 -13.84 17.04 -16.09
N GLY A 88 -13.23 16.13 -16.86
CA GLY A 88 -11.82 16.20 -17.18
C GLY A 88 -10.90 15.90 -16.00
N LEU A 89 -11.36 15.30 -14.90
CA LEU A 89 -10.52 14.99 -13.72
C LEU A 89 -9.21 14.26 -14.10
N LEU A 90 -9.29 13.27 -14.99
CA LEU A 90 -8.12 12.53 -15.47
C LEU A 90 -7.06 13.40 -16.16
N LEU A 91 -7.43 14.56 -16.72
CA LEU A 91 -6.46 15.53 -17.27
C LEU A 91 -5.47 16.02 -16.22
N ARG A 92 -5.88 16.06 -14.95
CA ARG A 92 -5.05 16.54 -13.84
C ARG A 92 -4.06 15.49 -13.33
N MET A 93 -4.15 14.23 -13.79
CA MET A 93 -3.29 13.11 -13.40
C MET A 93 -2.31 12.67 -14.49
N ARG A 94 -2.29 13.38 -15.63
CA ARG A 94 -1.40 13.06 -16.76
C ARG A 94 0.04 13.47 -16.42
N PRO A 95 1.05 12.67 -16.76
CA PRO A 95 2.41 13.14 -16.76
C PRO A 95 2.60 14.14 -17.92
N GLY A 96 3.00 15.38 -17.60
CA GLY A 96 3.11 16.47 -18.58
C GLY A 96 1.86 17.34 -18.66
N ARG A 97 2.05 18.61 -19.07
CA ARG A 97 0.97 19.63 -19.14
C ARG A 97 -0.09 19.27 -20.17
#